data_AF-A0A933KI38-F1
#
_entry.id   AF-A0A933KI38-F1
#
_cell.length_a   1.000
_cell.length_b   1.000
_cell.length_c   1.000
_cell.angle_alpha   90.00
_cell.angle_beta   90.00
_cell.angle_gamma   90.00
#
_symmetry.space_group_name_H-M   'P 1'
#
loop_
_entity.id
_entity.type
_entity.pdbx_description
1 polymer ?
#
loop_
_entity_poly.entity_id
_entity_poly.type
_entity_poly.pdbx_seq_one_letter_code
_entity_poly.pdbx_strand_id
1 'polypeptide(L)'
;MQCPVSQAPARPRSPALTLGEIVRAHGHELAGALTPEQGSALAAIAACRTAVLGGHVAKCEQCGEQVHFYNSCRTRHCPQCQGLAEARWVEDRRKDLLSTEYFHVVFTIPSELHPLFRLNPARAYGLLLSSASWALLQLAADPKLLGAQLGVMAVLHTWTQTLAYHPHVHCVVPGGGPSLDGSHWVQSRPGFLLPTRPLAKLFAGRLLSALDDSIASGELLTAGETDPRRCLKRAARKRWNVHAKPSFAGPQHVIAYLGRYTHRIAISNHRLERLQDGQVTFRYKDRANGDRPRHLTLPAADFLRRYLQHVLPSGFVRIRYYGGLSHPRRRRWLEQARRLLEQAGIPPLPQPAPTPEHETWQ
;
A
#
# COMPACT_ATOMS: atom_id res chain seq x y z
N MET A 1 9.28 -37.24 -8.65
CA MET A 1 8.93 -36.46 -7.44
C MET A 1 9.09 -37.35 -6.21
N GLN A 2 9.82 -36.92 -5.18
CA GLN A 2 10.03 -37.72 -3.94
C GLN A 2 8.74 -37.82 -3.12
N CYS A 3 8.44 -39.02 -2.61
CA CYS A 3 7.29 -39.30 -1.75
C CYS A 3 7.35 -38.48 -0.45
N PRO A 4 6.26 -37.80 -0.05
CA PRO A 4 6.25 -36.97 1.16
C PRO A 4 6.44 -37.74 2.47
N VAL A 5 6.44 -39.08 2.43
CA VAL A 5 6.66 -39.94 3.60
C VAL A 5 8.16 -40.04 3.97
N SER A 6 9.08 -39.70 3.06
CA SER A 6 10.51 -39.63 3.37
C SER A 6 11.00 -38.19 3.41
N GLN A 7 10.99 -37.60 4.61
CA GLN A 7 11.79 -36.42 4.99
C GLN A 7 11.71 -35.18 4.07
N ALA A 8 10.51 -34.65 3.81
CA ALA A 8 10.41 -33.30 3.23
C ALA A 8 10.66 -32.23 4.32
N PRO A 9 11.43 -31.15 4.04
CA PRO A 9 11.51 -30.01 4.94
C PRO A 9 10.08 -29.48 5.19
N ALA A 10 9.75 -29.20 6.45
CA ALA A 10 8.41 -28.81 6.86
C ALA A 10 7.84 -27.74 5.90
N ARG A 11 6.74 -28.07 5.20
CA ARG A 11 6.00 -27.09 4.38
C ARG A 11 5.80 -25.84 5.23
N PRO A 12 5.96 -24.62 4.68
CA PRO A 12 5.59 -23.42 5.41
C PRO A 12 4.14 -23.59 5.87
N ARG A 13 3.93 -23.62 7.19
CA ARG A 13 2.61 -23.83 7.79
C ARG A 13 1.66 -22.83 7.15
N SER A 14 0.68 -23.31 6.39
CA SER A 14 -0.49 -22.51 6.02
C SER A 14 -1.00 -21.86 7.31
N PRO A 15 -1.33 -20.55 7.30
CA PRO A 15 -1.87 -19.92 8.49
C PRO A 15 -3.09 -20.72 8.95
N ALA A 16 -3.15 -21.04 10.24
CA ALA A 16 -4.20 -21.87 10.82
C ALA A 16 -5.60 -21.26 10.65
N LEU A 17 -5.67 -19.95 10.40
CA LEU A 17 -6.87 -19.21 10.08
C LEU A 17 -6.61 -18.21 8.95
N THR A 18 -7.54 -18.13 8.02
CA THR A 18 -7.52 -17.26 6.85
C THR A 18 -8.72 -16.34 6.83
N LEU A 19 -8.60 -15.20 6.15
CA LEU A 19 -9.74 -14.33 5.92
C LEU A 19 -10.88 -15.05 5.17
N GLY A 20 -10.53 -15.97 4.25
CA GLY A 20 -11.51 -16.77 3.51
C GLY A 20 -12.38 -17.63 4.44
N GLU A 21 -11.80 -18.23 5.48
CA GLU A 21 -12.54 -19.02 6.47
C GLU A 21 -13.48 -18.15 7.31
N ILE A 22 -13.02 -16.98 7.76
CA ILE A 22 -13.87 -16.03 8.50
C ILE A 22 -15.04 -15.57 7.64
N VAL A 23 -14.80 -15.24 6.36
CA VAL A 23 -15.85 -14.79 5.44
C VAL A 23 -16.85 -15.92 5.15
N ARG A 24 -16.40 -17.17 4.98
CA ARG A 24 -17.32 -18.30 4.79
C ARG A 24 -18.19 -18.55 6.03
N ALA A 25 -17.61 -18.43 7.22
CA ALA A 25 -18.35 -18.64 8.47
C ALA A 25 -19.35 -17.52 8.77
N HIS A 26 -18.94 -16.25 8.61
CA HIS A 26 -19.69 -15.10 9.14
C HIS A 26 -20.04 -14.02 8.10
N GLY A 27 -19.68 -14.20 6.83
CA GLY A 27 -19.95 -13.22 5.78
C GLY A 27 -21.44 -12.99 5.51
N HIS A 28 -22.28 -14.00 5.75
CA HIS A 28 -23.72 -13.93 5.58
C HIS A 28 -24.39 -12.94 6.56
N GLU A 29 -23.79 -12.70 7.73
CA GLU A 29 -24.27 -11.73 8.74
C GLU A 29 -24.24 -10.27 8.26
N LEU A 30 -23.62 -10.01 7.11
CA LEU A 30 -23.50 -8.70 6.48
C LEU A 30 -24.47 -8.48 5.31
N ALA A 31 -25.34 -9.45 5.01
CA ALA A 31 -26.28 -9.33 3.91
C ALA A 31 -27.14 -8.06 4.03
N GLY A 32 -27.32 -7.34 2.92
CA GLY A 32 -28.15 -6.13 2.83
C GLY A 32 -27.47 -4.80 3.19
N ALA A 33 -26.26 -4.80 3.73
CA ALA A 33 -25.54 -3.58 4.15
C ALA A 33 -24.27 -3.26 3.32
N LEU A 34 -24.09 -3.94 2.19
CA LEU A 34 -22.85 -3.90 1.40
C LEU A 34 -23.00 -3.10 0.12
N THR A 35 -21.95 -2.36 -0.25
CA THR A 35 -21.84 -1.85 -1.63
C THR A 35 -21.58 -3.02 -2.60
N PRO A 36 -21.85 -2.86 -3.91
CA PRO A 36 -21.53 -3.87 -4.91
C PRO A 36 -20.07 -4.34 -4.87
N GLU A 37 -19.11 -3.42 -4.67
CA GLU A 37 -17.68 -3.74 -4.56
C GLU A 37 -17.39 -4.57 -3.32
N GLN A 38 -18.01 -4.24 -2.18
CA GLN A 38 -17.84 -5.00 -0.95
C GLN A 38 -18.41 -6.41 -1.07
N GLY A 39 -19.62 -6.54 -1.64
CA GLY A 39 -20.24 -7.83 -1.92
C GLY A 39 -19.38 -8.70 -2.85
N SER A 40 -18.90 -8.13 -3.96
CA SER A 40 -18.00 -8.81 -4.89
C SER A 40 -16.70 -9.25 -4.23
N ALA A 41 -16.09 -8.39 -3.39
CA ALA A 41 -14.89 -8.71 -2.65
C ALA A 41 -15.10 -9.86 -1.66
N LEU A 42 -16.19 -9.85 -0.89
CA LEU A 42 -16.52 -10.95 0.04
C LEU A 42 -16.75 -12.25 -0.71
N ALA A 43 -17.56 -12.26 -1.77
CA ALA A 43 -17.84 -13.45 -2.56
C ALA A 43 -16.55 -14.06 -3.13
N ALA A 44 -15.68 -13.24 -3.71
CA ALA A 44 -14.38 -13.68 -4.21
C ALA A 44 -13.48 -14.25 -3.10
N ILE A 45 -13.43 -13.61 -1.94
CA ILE A 45 -12.63 -14.07 -0.80
C ILE A 45 -13.18 -15.38 -0.23
N ALA A 46 -14.50 -15.55 -0.16
CA ALA A 46 -15.17 -16.78 0.30
C ALA A 46 -14.82 -17.98 -0.60
N ALA A 47 -14.85 -17.78 -1.92
CA ALA A 47 -14.55 -18.81 -2.92
C ALA A 47 -13.04 -19.10 -3.06
N CYS A 48 -12.18 -18.23 -2.52
CA CYS A 48 -10.74 -18.35 -2.69
C CYS A 48 -10.19 -19.66 -2.12
N ARG A 49 -9.42 -20.40 -2.94
CA ARG A 49 -8.81 -21.70 -2.59
C ARG A 49 -9.83 -22.74 -2.14
N THR A 50 -11.00 -22.78 -2.77
CA THR A 50 -11.99 -23.84 -2.61
C THR A 50 -12.30 -24.49 -3.96
N ALA A 51 -13.00 -25.62 -3.92
CA ALA A 51 -13.46 -26.33 -5.12
C ALA A 51 -14.34 -25.48 -6.05
N VAL A 52 -14.97 -24.41 -5.52
CA VAL A 52 -15.81 -23.47 -6.30
C VAL A 52 -15.04 -22.84 -7.47
N LEU A 53 -13.74 -22.62 -7.32
CA LEU A 53 -12.89 -22.04 -8.37
C LEU A 53 -12.16 -23.09 -9.21
N GLY A 54 -12.48 -24.37 -9.02
CA GLY A 54 -11.72 -25.49 -9.57
C GLY A 54 -10.31 -25.61 -8.97
N GLY A 55 -9.54 -26.55 -9.50
CA GLY A 55 -8.18 -26.81 -9.03
C GLY A 55 -7.49 -27.92 -9.78
N HIS A 56 -6.33 -28.29 -9.28
CA HIS A 56 -5.49 -29.36 -9.80
C HIS A 56 -5.35 -30.45 -8.75
N VAL A 57 -5.12 -31.68 -9.18
CA VAL A 57 -4.82 -32.82 -8.30
C VAL A 57 -3.44 -33.32 -8.66
N ALA A 58 -2.53 -33.32 -7.70
CA ALA A 58 -1.27 -34.04 -7.84
C ALA A 58 -1.39 -35.38 -7.11
N LYS A 59 -1.03 -36.46 -7.79
CA LYS A 59 -0.98 -37.80 -7.21
C LYS A 59 0.47 -38.22 -7.04
N CYS A 60 0.84 -38.71 -5.86
CA CYS A 60 2.14 -39.33 -5.65
C CYS A 60 2.18 -40.69 -6.39
N GLU A 61 3.15 -40.86 -7.28
CA GLU A 61 3.31 -42.12 -8.01
C GLU A 61 3.82 -43.27 -7.13
N GLN A 62 4.42 -42.96 -5.97
CA GLN A 62 5.00 -43.95 -5.06
C GLN A 62 4.00 -44.46 -4.00
N CYS A 63 3.19 -43.58 -3.40
CA CYS A 63 2.24 -43.98 -2.35
C CYS A 63 0.76 -43.77 -2.74
N GLY A 64 0.47 -43.21 -3.92
CA GLY A 64 -0.90 -42.98 -4.38
C GLY A 64 -1.61 -41.78 -3.74
N GLU A 65 -1.03 -41.15 -2.72
CA GLU A 65 -1.59 -39.99 -2.01
C GLU A 65 -1.92 -38.85 -2.97
N GLN A 66 -3.10 -38.25 -2.82
CA GLN A 66 -3.56 -37.14 -3.67
C GLN A 66 -3.57 -35.82 -2.90
N VAL A 67 -3.06 -34.77 -3.53
CA VAL A 67 -3.09 -33.41 -2.99
C VAL A 67 -3.88 -32.52 -3.95
N HIS A 68 -4.94 -31.90 -3.42
CA HIS A 68 -5.76 -30.94 -4.16
C HIS A 68 -5.21 -29.52 -4.01
N PHE A 69 -5.05 -28.84 -5.14
CA PHE A 69 -4.61 -27.44 -5.23
C PHE A 69 -5.72 -26.59 -5.86
N TYR A 70 -6.47 -25.87 -5.04
CA TYR A 70 -7.55 -25.01 -5.52
C TYR A 70 -7.05 -23.67 -6.05
N ASN A 71 -7.78 -23.12 -7.03
CA ASN A 71 -7.46 -21.86 -7.67
C ASN A 71 -7.66 -20.64 -6.75
N SER A 72 -6.90 -19.59 -7.03
CA SER A 72 -6.97 -18.31 -6.32
C SER A 72 -8.07 -17.41 -6.89
N CYS A 73 -8.78 -16.65 -6.06
CA CYS A 73 -9.79 -15.69 -6.53
C CYS A 73 -9.22 -14.46 -7.24
N ARG A 74 -7.91 -14.21 -7.14
CA ARG A 74 -7.17 -13.09 -7.79
C ARG A 74 -7.64 -11.67 -7.45
N THR A 75 -8.65 -11.49 -6.59
CA THR A 75 -9.04 -10.16 -6.14
C THR A 75 -7.90 -9.48 -5.38
N ARG A 76 -7.71 -8.19 -5.67
CA ARG A 76 -6.75 -7.29 -4.99
C ARG A 76 -6.99 -7.16 -3.48
N HIS A 77 -8.16 -7.59 -3.01
CA HIS A 77 -8.56 -7.55 -1.62
C HIS A 77 -8.21 -8.84 -0.87
N CYS A 78 -7.91 -9.96 -1.54
CA CYS A 78 -7.65 -11.22 -0.83
C CYS A 78 -6.20 -11.31 -0.33
N PRO A 79 -5.95 -11.42 1.00
CA PRO A 79 -4.60 -11.47 1.55
C PRO A 79 -3.82 -12.75 1.19
N GLN A 80 -4.51 -13.77 0.66
CA GLN A 80 -3.90 -15.01 0.21
C GLN A 80 -3.43 -14.96 -1.25
N CYS A 81 -3.94 -14.02 -2.05
CA CYS A 81 -3.65 -13.97 -3.50
C CYS A 81 -2.57 -12.96 -3.88
N GLN A 82 -2.26 -11.99 -3.02
CA GLN A 82 -1.42 -10.84 -3.41
C GLN A 82 0.08 -11.12 -3.47
N GLY A 83 0.56 -12.25 -2.93
CA GLY A 83 2.00 -12.52 -2.82
C GLY A 83 2.76 -12.54 -4.16
N LEU A 84 2.20 -13.17 -5.19
CA LEU A 84 2.86 -13.21 -6.51
C LEU A 84 2.82 -11.85 -7.22
N ALA A 85 1.71 -11.12 -7.12
CA ALA A 85 1.60 -9.78 -7.66
C ALA A 85 2.59 -8.82 -6.97
N GLU A 86 2.73 -8.93 -5.63
CA GLU A 86 3.73 -8.22 -4.84
C GLU A 86 5.13 -8.49 -5.34
N ALA A 87 5.51 -9.77 -5.50
CA ALA A 87 6.84 -10.17 -5.94
C ALA A 87 7.18 -9.66 -7.36
N ARG A 88 6.25 -9.80 -8.30
CA ARG A 88 6.43 -9.29 -9.68
C ARG A 88 6.58 -7.78 -9.70
N TRP A 89 5.74 -7.07 -8.95
CA TRP A 89 5.82 -5.62 -8.86
C TRP A 89 7.14 -5.17 -8.21
N VAL A 90 7.60 -5.87 -7.18
CA VAL A 90 8.90 -5.64 -6.54
C VAL A 90 10.04 -5.75 -7.55
N GLU A 91 10.08 -6.82 -8.34
CA GLU A 91 11.12 -7.01 -9.35
C GLU A 91 11.08 -5.91 -10.42
N ASP A 92 9.89 -5.52 -10.87
CA ASP A 92 9.74 -4.45 -11.85
C ASP A 92 10.14 -3.07 -11.31
N ARG A 93 9.99 -2.83 -10.01
CA ARG A 93 10.45 -1.58 -9.36
C ARG A 93 11.92 -1.57 -9.05
N ARG A 94 12.55 -2.74 -8.93
CA ARG A 94 14.00 -2.85 -8.77
C ARG A 94 14.75 -2.20 -9.91
N LYS A 95 14.22 -2.36 -11.12
CA LYS A 95 14.74 -1.75 -12.35
C LYS A 95 14.65 -0.23 -12.38
N ASP A 96 13.92 0.40 -11.46
CA ASP A 96 13.78 1.86 -11.35
C ASP A 96 14.66 2.48 -10.26
N LEU A 97 15.37 1.66 -9.49
CA LEU A 97 16.20 2.21 -8.43
C LEU A 97 17.36 3.03 -9.00
N LEU A 98 17.71 4.05 -8.22
CA LEU A 98 18.84 4.92 -8.40
C LEU A 98 19.84 4.68 -7.27
N SER A 99 21.12 4.93 -7.52
CA SER A 99 22.19 4.85 -6.52
C SER A 99 22.16 6.03 -5.55
N THR A 100 21.09 6.16 -4.79
CA THR A 100 20.91 7.25 -3.83
C THR A 100 20.11 6.76 -2.62
N GLU A 101 20.16 7.51 -1.52
CA GLU A 101 19.29 7.27 -0.38
C GLU A 101 17.83 7.38 -0.80
N TYR A 102 16.91 6.65 -0.16
CA TYR A 102 15.48 6.80 -0.41
C TYR A 102 14.77 7.20 0.85
N PHE A 103 13.74 8.02 0.72
CA PHE A 103 12.95 8.50 1.83
C PHE A 103 11.55 7.94 1.79
N HIS A 104 11.07 7.53 2.96
CA HIS A 104 9.67 7.21 3.20
C HIS A 104 8.99 8.42 3.83
N VAL A 105 8.08 9.03 3.07
CA VAL A 105 7.31 10.18 3.51
C VAL A 105 5.85 9.78 3.68
N VAL A 106 5.28 10.01 4.85
CA VAL A 106 3.90 9.63 5.17
C VAL A 106 3.06 10.87 5.41
N PHE A 107 1.97 10.98 4.65
CA PHE A 107 0.98 12.05 4.76
C PHE A 107 -0.28 11.49 5.38
N THR A 108 -0.73 12.10 6.49
CA THR A 108 -1.93 11.69 7.21
C THR A 108 -2.93 12.83 7.25
N ILE A 109 -4.22 12.51 7.11
CA ILE A 109 -5.31 13.49 7.23
C ILE A 109 -5.91 13.50 8.63
N PRO A 110 -6.49 14.64 9.08
CA PRO A 110 -7.30 14.67 10.30
C PRO A 110 -8.58 13.84 10.18
N SER A 111 -9.02 13.25 11.30
CA SER A 111 -10.24 12.43 11.36
C SER A 111 -11.52 13.16 10.97
N GLU A 112 -11.50 14.50 11.05
CA GLU A 112 -12.57 15.40 10.64
C GLU A 112 -12.94 15.23 9.16
N LEU A 113 -12.01 14.77 8.32
CA LEU A 113 -12.24 14.49 6.90
C LEU A 113 -12.75 13.07 6.64
N HIS A 114 -12.72 12.16 7.62
CA HIS A 114 -13.12 10.77 7.41
C HIS A 114 -14.56 10.59 6.92
N PRO A 115 -15.58 11.33 7.41
CA PRO A 115 -16.94 11.23 6.89
C PRO A 115 -17.01 11.56 5.39
N LEU A 116 -16.36 12.65 4.97
CA LEU A 116 -16.31 13.08 3.57
C LEU A 116 -15.60 12.06 2.70
N PHE A 117 -14.49 11.48 3.18
CA PHE A 117 -13.72 10.46 2.47
C PHE A 117 -14.47 9.13 2.32
N ARG A 118 -15.23 8.72 3.35
CA ARG A 118 -16.07 7.50 3.27
C ARG A 118 -17.19 7.65 2.25
N LEU A 119 -17.80 8.83 2.17
CA LEU A 119 -18.87 9.10 1.23
C LEU A 119 -18.34 9.24 -0.20
N ASN A 120 -17.11 9.72 -0.38
CA ASN A 120 -16.52 10.04 -1.67
C ASN A 120 -15.15 9.37 -1.92
N PRO A 121 -15.02 8.03 -1.77
CA PRO A 121 -13.72 7.38 -1.71
C PRO A 121 -12.89 7.60 -2.99
N ALA A 122 -13.48 7.46 -4.17
CA ALA A 122 -12.74 7.60 -5.43
C ALA A 122 -12.13 9.00 -5.61
N ARG A 123 -12.94 10.06 -5.44
CA ARG A 123 -12.50 11.44 -5.58
C ARG A 123 -11.56 11.84 -4.44
N ALA A 124 -11.95 11.61 -3.18
CA ALA A 124 -11.18 12.04 -2.01
C ALA A 124 -9.81 11.36 -1.92
N TYR A 125 -9.73 10.05 -2.18
CA TYR A 125 -8.43 9.36 -2.24
C TYR A 125 -7.56 9.83 -3.40
N GLY A 126 -8.16 10.14 -4.55
CA GLY A 126 -7.46 10.72 -5.69
C GLY A 126 -6.83 12.07 -5.37
N LEU A 127 -7.59 12.95 -4.71
CA LEU A 127 -7.13 14.26 -4.25
C LEU A 127 -6.06 14.15 -3.16
N LEU A 128 -6.19 13.18 -2.26
CA LEU A 128 -5.19 12.91 -1.23
C LEU A 128 -3.85 12.51 -1.85
N LEU A 129 -3.84 11.57 -2.81
CA LEU A 129 -2.62 11.13 -3.52
C LEU A 129 -1.96 12.27 -4.30
N SER A 130 -2.75 13.06 -5.04
CA SER A 130 -2.22 14.17 -5.84
C SER A 130 -1.72 15.32 -4.98
N SER A 131 -2.41 15.66 -3.88
CA SER A 131 -2.01 16.75 -2.98
C SER A 131 -0.72 16.42 -2.21
N ALA A 132 -0.59 15.18 -1.73
CA ALA A 132 0.64 14.72 -1.06
C ALA A 132 1.85 14.79 -2.00
N SER A 133 1.68 14.31 -3.24
CA SER A 133 2.75 14.31 -4.24
C SER A 133 3.07 15.71 -4.73
N TRP A 134 2.05 16.56 -4.94
CA TRP A 134 2.24 17.96 -5.31
C TRP A 134 3.07 18.71 -4.26
N ALA A 135 2.76 18.55 -2.96
CA ALA A 135 3.50 19.22 -1.89
C ALA A 135 4.99 18.83 -1.88
N LEU A 136 5.32 17.56 -2.13
CA LEU A 136 6.70 17.10 -2.30
C LEU A 136 7.40 17.77 -3.48
N LEU A 137 6.75 17.74 -4.65
CA LEU A 137 7.32 18.28 -5.88
C LEU A 137 7.54 19.79 -5.79
N GLN A 138 6.59 20.53 -5.23
CA GLN A 138 6.70 21.99 -5.05
C GLN A 138 7.85 22.35 -4.11
N LEU A 139 7.89 21.72 -2.94
CA LEU A 139 8.90 22.05 -1.93
C LEU A 139 10.31 21.61 -2.37
N ALA A 140 10.42 20.53 -3.14
CA ALA A 140 11.68 20.11 -3.72
C ALA A 140 12.18 21.01 -4.86
N ALA A 141 11.26 21.64 -5.58
CA ALA A 141 11.63 22.55 -6.66
C ALA A 141 12.19 23.88 -6.14
N ASP A 142 12.02 24.22 -4.85
CA ASP A 142 12.59 25.43 -4.26
C ASP A 142 14.14 25.32 -4.16
N PRO A 143 14.91 26.18 -4.86
CA PRO A 143 16.37 26.17 -4.81
C PRO A 143 16.96 26.44 -3.42
N LYS A 144 16.19 27.09 -2.52
CA LYS A 144 16.62 27.32 -1.13
C LYS A 144 16.49 26.07 -0.26
N LEU A 145 15.80 25.03 -0.76
CA LEU A 145 15.60 23.76 -0.07
C LEU A 145 16.37 22.65 -0.77
N LEU A 146 15.80 22.07 -1.83
CA LEU A 146 16.47 21.02 -2.61
C LEU A 146 16.88 21.56 -3.97
N GLY A 147 15.98 22.19 -4.74
CA GLY A 147 16.26 22.68 -6.09
C GLY A 147 16.33 21.56 -7.14
N ALA A 148 15.53 20.51 -6.98
CA ALA A 148 15.61 19.31 -7.81
C ALA A 148 14.25 18.83 -8.34
N GLN A 149 14.30 18.18 -9.51
CA GLN A 149 13.19 17.48 -10.12
C GLN A 149 13.01 16.10 -9.47
N LEU A 150 12.14 16.00 -8.46
CA LEU A 150 11.87 14.73 -7.79
C LEU A 150 11.01 13.76 -8.60
N GLY A 151 11.30 12.48 -8.41
CA GLY A 151 10.41 11.38 -8.75
C GLY A 151 9.69 10.86 -7.51
N VAL A 152 8.37 10.69 -7.57
CA VAL A 152 7.58 10.24 -6.40
C VAL A 152 6.74 9.03 -6.77
N MET A 153 6.85 7.97 -5.97
CA MET A 153 5.89 6.86 -5.97
C MET A 153 4.99 6.98 -4.74
N ALA A 154 3.69 7.17 -4.95
CA ALA A 154 2.71 7.35 -3.88
C ALA A 154 1.76 6.15 -3.79
N VAL A 155 1.49 5.70 -2.57
CA VAL A 155 0.69 4.52 -2.27
C VAL A 155 -0.36 4.87 -1.22
N LEU A 156 -1.63 4.71 -1.58
CA LEU A 156 -2.75 4.93 -0.65
C LEU A 156 -2.92 3.76 0.32
N HIS A 157 -3.01 4.07 1.61
CA HIS A 157 -3.45 3.16 2.67
C HIS A 157 -4.69 3.74 3.35
N THR A 158 -5.58 2.90 3.87
CA THR A 158 -6.84 3.35 4.49
C THR A 158 -7.10 2.77 5.87
N TRP A 159 -6.12 2.09 6.48
CA TRP A 159 -6.28 1.34 7.72
C TRP A 159 -5.16 1.60 8.72
N THR A 160 -5.49 1.44 10.01
CA THR A 160 -4.51 1.18 11.06
C THR A 160 -4.25 -0.32 11.19
N GLN A 161 -3.29 -0.73 12.02
CA GLN A 161 -3.10 -2.15 12.34
C GLN A 161 -4.37 -2.78 12.95
N THR A 162 -5.21 -2.02 13.64
CA THR A 162 -6.48 -2.49 14.24
C THR A 162 -7.68 -2.38 13.30
N LEU A 163 -7.44 -2.15 12.00
CA LEU A 163 -8.46 -1.99 10.96
C LEU A 163 -9.36 -0.78 11.17
N ALA A 164 -8.90 0.21 11.94
CA ALA A 164 -9.60 1.48 12.02
C ALA A 164 -9.38 2.27 10.73
N TYR A 165 -10.42 2.95 10.25
CA TYR A 165 -10.35 3.77 9.05
C TYR A 165 -9.37 4.94 9.23
N HIS A 166 -8.33 4.95 8.41
CA HIS A 166 -7.23 5.90 8.48
C HIS A 166 -6.60 6.10 7.10
N PRO A 167 -7.19 6.93 6.22
CA PRO A 167 -6.60 7.28 4.94
C PRO A 167 -5.28 8.01 5.11
N HIS A 168 -4.22 7.50 4.49
CA HIS A 168 -2.91 8.11 4.47
C HIS A 168 -2.14 7.70 3.20
N VAL A 169 -1.12 8.47 2.86
CA VAL A 169 -0.29 8.22 1.68
C VAL A 169 1.13 7.93 2.12
N HIS A 170 1.66 6.82 1.65
CA HIS A 170 3.09 6.53 1.71
C HIS A 170 3.71 6.94 0.39
N CYS A 171 4.64 7.88 0.45
CA CYS A 171 5.49 8.27 -0.67
C CYS A 171 6.88 7.67 -0.50
N VAL A 172 7.41 7.10 -1.57
CA VAL A 172 8.83 6.74 -1.67
C VAL A 172 9.48 7.62 -2.71
N VAL A 173 10.58 8.23 -2.29
CA VAL A 173 11.22 9.35 -2.98
C VAL A 173 12.73 9.13 -2.96
N PRO A 174 13.45 9.27 -4.09
CA PRO A 174 14.91 9.27 -4.07
C PRO A 174 15.41 10.52 -3.34
N GLY A 175 16.58 10.40 -2.72
CA GLY A 175 17.27 11.41 -1.95
C GLY A 175 17.97 12.44 -2.83
N GLY A 176 17.28 12.90 -3.87
CA GLY A 176 17.81 13.80 -4.88
C GLY A 176 17.07 13.67 -6.20
N GLY A 177 17.49 14.47 -7.15
CA GLY A 177 16.98 14.47 -8.52
C GLY A 177 17.88 15.29 -9.44
N PRO A 178 17.65 15.26 -10.76
CA PRO A 178 18.22 16.25 -11.67
C PRO A 178 17.93 17.67 -11.17
N SER A 179 18.88 18.59 -11.32
CA SER A 179 18.67 20.02 -11.13
C SER A 179 17.51 20.54 -11.98
N LEU A 180 16.98 21.72 -11.67
CA LEU A 180 15.81 22.27 -12.38
C LEU A 180 16.05 22.47 -13.88
N ASP A 181 17.28 22.81 -14.27
CA ASP A 181 17.75 22.89 -15.65
C ASP A 181 18.18 21.53 -16.23
N GLY A 182 18.27 20.49 -15.40
CA GLY A 182 18.65 19.13 -15.79
C GLY A 182 20.14 18.90 -16.05
N SER A 183 21.00 19.86 -15.68
CA SER A 183 22.44 19.86 -15.98
C SER A 183 23.27 18.97 -15.04
N HIS A 184 22.87 18.79 -13.78
CA HIS A 184 23.61 18.01 -12.79
C HIS A 184 22.68 17.31 -11.79
N TRP A 185 23.22 16.34 -11.03
CA TRP A 185 22.48 15.70 -9.95
C TRP A 185 22.53 16.55 -8.68
N VAL A 186 21.37 16.82 -8.10
CA VAL A 186 21.24 17.49 -6.80
C VAL A 186 20.96 16.44 -5.74
N GLN A 187 21.93 16.25 -4.85
CA GLN A 187 21.87 15.29 -3.75
C GLN A 187 21.25 15.94 -2.50
N SER A 188 20.30 15.25 -1.86
CA SER A 188 19.79 15.64 -0.55
C SER A 188 20.82 15.40 0.55
N ARG A 189 20.67 16.10 1.68
CA ARG A 189 21.54 15.90 2.85
C ARG A 189 21.29 14.49 3.42
N PRO A 190 22.32 13.80 3.94
CA PRO A 190 22.14 12.48 4.54
C PRO A 190 21.05 12.48 5.62
N GLY A 191 20.09 11.56 5.51
CA GLY A 191 18.98 11.44 6.46
C GLY A 191 17.97 12.59 6.44
N PHE A 192 18.09 13.55 5.52
CA PHE A 192 17.20 14.71 5.42
C PHE A 192 16.84 15.05 3.97
N LEU A 193 15.58 14.83 3.62
CA LEU A 193 15.04 15.19 2.30
C LEU A 193 14.51 16.64 2.26
N LEU A 194 13.49 16.92 3.08
CA LEU A 194 12.75 18.19 3.08
C LEU A 194 12.21 18.49 4.47
N PRO A 195 12.00 19.78 4.82
CA PRO A 195 11.44 20.13 6.11
C PRO A 195 9.95 19.74 6.20
N THR A 196 9.60 18.89 7.17
CA THR A 196 8.25 18.30 7.29
C THR A 196 7.16 19.28 7.67
N ARG A 197 7.48 20.34 8.43
CA ARG A 197 6.50 21.37 8.84
C ARG A 197 6.00 22.19 7.64
N PRO A 198 6.85 22.78 6.78
CA PRO A 198 6.42 23.37 5.50
C PRO A 198 5.64 22.39 4.62
N LEU A 199 6.12 21.15 4.52
CA LEU A 199 5.48 20.12 3.71
C LEU A 199 4.04 19.82 4.19
N ALA A 200 3.83 19.72 5.50
CA ALA A 200 2.50 19.52 6.09
C ALA A 200 1.56 20.70 5.82
N LYS A 201 2.06 21.95 5.89
CA LYS A 201 1.27 23.15 5.59
C LYS A 201 0.85 23.21 4.12
N LEU A 202 1.80 22.98 3.19
CA LEU A 202 1.51 22.95 1.74
C LEU A 202 0.50 21.85 1.39
N PHE A 203 0.71 20.66 1.94
CA PHE A 203 -0.21 19.54 1.76
C PHE A 203 -1.62 19.86 2.28
N ALA A 204 -1.74 20.39 3.50
CA ALA A 204 -3.03 20.74 4.09
C ALA A 204 -3.77 21.78 3.25
N GLY A 205 -3.10 22.88 2.87
CA GLY A 205 -3.69 23.92 2.04
C GLY A 205 -4.14 23.38 0.68
N ARG A 206 -3.29 22.58 0.02
CA ARG A 206 -3.62 21.99 -1.29
C ARG A 206 -4.81 21.04 -1.23
N LEU A 207 -4.84 20.14 -0.25
CA LEU A 207 -5.92 19.16 -0.13
C LEU A 207 -7.24 19.83 0.23
N LEU A 208 -7.23 20.76 1.19
CA LEU A 208 -8.44 21.48 1.60
C LEU A 208 -9.00 22.32 0.45
N SER A 209 -8.15 23.03 -0.30
CA SER A 209 -8.57 23.78 -1.48
C SER A 209 -9.18 22.86 -2.55
N ALA A 210 -8.51 21.75 -2.89
CA ALA A 210 -9.02 20.85 -3.93
C ALA A 210 -10.33 20.15 -3.53
N LEU A 211 -10.53 19.88 -2.23
CA LEU A 211 -11.80 19.40 -1.70
C LEU A 211 -12.89 20.48 -1.76
N ASP A 212 -12.57 21.74 -1.44
CA ASP A 212 -13.52 22.86 -1.55
C ASP A 212 -13.93 23.11 -3.00
N ASP A 213 -13.00 23.05 -3.94
CA ASP A 213 -13.27 23.14 -5.38
C ASP A 213 -14.22 22.01 -5.82
N SER A 214 -13.98 20.78 -5.34
CA SER A 214 -14.84 19.62 -5.67
C SER A 214 -16.22 19.71 -5.01
N ILE A 215 -16.36 20.43 -3.89
CA ILE A 215 -17.67 20.76 -3.30
C ILE A 215 -18.38 21.80 -4.18
N ALA A 216 -17.68 22.87 -4.56
CA ALA A 216 -18.24 23.95 -5.36
C ALA A 216 -18.71 23.49 -6.75
N SER A 217 -18.02 22.52 -7.34
CA SER A 217 -18.38 21.93 -8.64
C SER A 217 -19.42 20.81 -8.57
N GLY A 218 -19.87 20.42 -7.36
CA GLY A 218 -20.84 19.33 -7.19
C GLY A 218 -20.28 17.93 -7.45
N GLU A 219 -18.96 17.75 -7.50
CA GLU A 219 -18.30 16.46 -7.71
C GLU A 219 -18.29 15.56 -6.46
N LEU A 220 -18.54 16.14 -5.28
CA LEU A 220 -18.62 15.40 -4.02
C LEU A 220 -20.07 15.23 -3.59
N LEU A 221 -20.44 13.97 -3.38
CA LEU A 221 -21.70 13.59 -2.77
C LEU A 221 -21.80 14.17 -1.37
N THR A 222 -22.99 14.64 -1.04
CA THR A 222 -23.41 15.05 0.29
C THR A 222 -24.57 14.17 0.72
N ALA A 223 -24.46 13.52 1.88
CA ALA A 223 -25.48 12.61 2.38
C ALA A 223 -25.61 12.72 3.91
N GLY A 224 -26.85 12.64 4.38
CA GLY A 224 -27.20 12.78 5.80
C GLY A 224 -26.76 14.13 6.37
N GLU A 225 -26.31 14.13 7.63
CA GLU A 225 -25.86 15.33 8.35
C GLU A 225 -24.42 15.75 8.04
N THR A 226 -23.76 15.10 7.07
CA THR A 226 -22.37 15.41 6.72
C THR A 226 -22.31 16.72 5.92
N ASP A 227 -22.08 17.84 6.60
CA ASP A 227 -21.72 19.11 5.98
C ASP A 227 -20.23 19.10 5.56
N PRO A 228 -19.91 19.06 4.25
CA PRO A 228 -18.53 19.03 3.78
C PRO A 228 -17.74 20.28 4.17
N ARG A 229 -18.35 21.47 4.13
CA ARG A 229 -17.67 22.72 4.46
C ARG A 229 -17.33 22.78 5.95
N ARG A 230 -18.20 22.25 6.81
CA ARG A 230 -17.91 22.08 8.24
C ARG A 230 -16.76 21.09 8.47
N CYS A 231 -16.70 19.97 7.74
CA CYS A 231 -15.57 19.05 7.78
C CYS A 231 -14.25 19.76 7.42
N LEU A 232 -14.21 20.53 6.32
CA LEU A 232 -13.03 21.29 5.91
C LEU A 232 -12.61 22.31 6.97
N LYS A 233 -13.55 23.11 7.48
CA LYS A 233 -13.28 24.12 8.53
C LYS A 233 -12.70 23.50 9.80
N ARG A 234 -13.22 22.35 10.22
CA ARG A 234 -12.69 21.64 11.40
C ARG A 234 -11.31 21.05 11.13
N ALA A 235 -11.09 20.48 9.95
CA ALA A 235 -9.78 19.95 9.56
C ALA A 235 -8.70 21.03 9.42
N ALA A 236 -9.07 22.23 8.94
CA ALA A 236 -8.16 23.38 8.84
C ALA A 236 -7.61 23.85 10.19
N ARG A 237 -8.36 23.65 11.28
CA ARG A 237 -7.96 24.01 12.66
C ARG A 237 -7.03 22.98 13.31
N LYS A 238 -6.83 21.82 12.68
CA LYS A 238 -6.00 20.75 13.24
C LYS A 238 -4.54 20.93 12.86
N ARG A 239 -3.66 20.33 13.67
CA ARG A 239 -2.26 20.16 13.31
C ARG A 239 -2.14 19.00 12.33
N TRP A 240 -1.73 19.31 11.11
CA TRP A 240 -1.43 18.31 10.09
C TRP A 240 -0.03 17.74 10.30
N ASN A 241 0.09 16.43 10.08
CA ASN A 241 1.33 15.71 10.32
C ASN A 241 1.84 15.06 9.04
N VAL A 242 3.10 15.34 8.74
CA VAL A 242 3.88 14.64 7.73
C VAL A 242 5.12 14.10 8.41
N HIS A 243 5.39 12.82 8.21
CA HIS A 243 6.59 12.17 8.70
C HIS A 243 7.49 11.85 7.52
N ALA A 244 8.78 12.17 7.62
CA ALA A 244 9.77 11.81 6.63
C ALA A 244 10.93 11.13 7.34
N LYS A 245 11.35 9.97 6.84
CA LYS A 245 12.52 9.26 7.35
C LYS A 245 13.29 8.60 6.21
N PRO A 246 14.61 8.43 6.34
CA PRO A 246 15.36 7.59 5.42
C PRO A 246 14.84 6.15 5.49
N SER A 247 14.85 5.49 4.33
CA SER A 247 14.51 4.08 4.19
C SER A 247 15.71 3.24 4.61
N PHE A 248 15.46 2.21 5.41
CA PHE A 248 16.50 1.37 6.02
C PHE A 248 17.50 0.78 5.01
N ALA A 249 18.77 0.66 5.41
CA ALA A 249 19.81 -0.24 4.88
C ALA A 249 20.01 -0.31 3.35
N GLY A 250 19.74 0.78 2.63
CA GLY A 250 20.07 0.95 1.21
C GLY A 250 18.95 0.59 0.22
N PRO A 251 19.15 0.85 -1.09
CA PRO A 251 18.06 0.86 -2.06
C PRO A 251 17.31 -0.47 -2.25
N GLN A 252 17.97 -1.61 -2.09
CA GLN A 252 17.30 -2.92 -2.20
C GLN A 252 16.27 -3.16 -1.09
N HIS A 253 16.55 -2.69 0.13
CA HIS A 253 15.62 -2.75 1.26
C HIS A 253 14.40 -1.86 1.04
N VAL A 254 14.52 -0.78 0.26
CA VAL A 254 13.40 0.07 -0.17
C VAL A 254 12.38 -0.74 -0.96
N ILE A 255 12.81 -1.71 -1.77
CA ILE A 255 11.87 -2.49 -2.58
C ILE A 255 11.13 -3.52 -1.73
N ALA A 256 11.83 -4.25 -0.87
CA ALA A 256 11.20 -5.18 0.07
C ALA A 256 10.30 -4.43 1.06
N TYR A 257 10.65 -3.20 1.39
CA TYR A 257 9.77 -2.27 2.09
C TYR A 257 8.55 -1.92 1.25
N LEU A 258 8.75 -1.44 0.02
CA LEU A 258 7.70 -1.03 -0.91
C LEU A 258 6.67 -2.14 -1.19
N GLY A 259 7.11 -3.38 -1.47
CA GLY A 259 6.22 -4.53 -1.70
C GLY A 259 5.19 -4.70 -0.59
N ARG A 260 5.66 -4.60 0.67
CA ARG A 260 4.80 -4.74 1.85
C ARG A 260 3.73 -3.65 1.96
N TYR A 261 3.92 -2.48 1.38
CA TYR A 261 2.92 -1.41 1.38
C TYR A 261 2.09 -1.41 0.09
N THR A 262 2.61 -1.93 -1.02
CA THR A 262 1.95 -1.80 -2.32
C THR A 262 0.92 -2.87 -2.60
N HIS A 263 1.05 -4.06 -1.99
CA HIS A 263 0.19 -5.21 -2.28
C HIS A 263 -0.48 -5.81 -1.04
N ARG A 264 0.00 -5.53 0.17
CA ARG A 264 -0.73 -5.91 1.38
C ARG A 264 -2.08 -5.22 1.46
N ILE A 265 -3.05 -5.97 1.98
CA ILE A 265 -4.38 -5.47 2.32
C ILE A 265 -4.38 -5.09 3.81
N ALA A 266 -5.52 -4.61 4.29
CA ALA A 266 -5.75 -4.22 5.68
C ALA A 266 -5.24 -5.23 6.72
N ILE A 267 -5.32 -6.53 6.42
CA ILE A 267 -4.80 -7.59 7.28
C ILE A 267 -4.18 -8.73 6.47
N SER A 268 -3.09 -9.32 6.98
CA SER A 268 -2.50 -10.57 6.46
C SER A 268 -3.02 -11.77 7.26
N ASN A 269 -3.14 -12.94 6.62
CA ASN A 269 -3.58 -14.16 7.32
C ASN A 269 -2.68 -14.53 8.52
N HIS A 270 -1.36 -14.26 8.47
CA HIS A 270 -0.46 -14.48 9.61
C HIS A 270 -0.75 -13.64 10.87
N ARG A 271 -1.65 -12.67 10.79
CA ARG A 271 -2.12 -11.89 11.94
C ARG A 271 -3.40 -12.47 12.54
N LEU A 272 -4.13 -13.30 11.81
CA LEU A 272 -5.34 -13.96 12.27
C LEU A 272 -4.93 -15.18 13.11
N GLU A 273 -5.40 -15.25 14.34
CA GLU A 273 -4.94 -16.26 15.30
C GLU A 273 -6.05 -17.21 15.72
N ARG A 274 -7.28 -16.71 15.89
CA ARG A 274 -8.40 -17.52 16.36
C ARG A 274 -9.74 -17.02 15.82
N LEU A 275 -10.62 -17.97 15.51
CA LEU A 275 -12.05 -17.78 15.31
C LEU A 275 -12.76 -18.75 16.27
N GLN A 276 -13.43 -18.24 17.29
CA GLN A 276 -14.11 -19.05 18.31
C GLN A 276 -15.33 -18.27 18.84
N ASP A 277 -16.46 -18.95 19.05
CA ASP A 277 -17.68 -18.36 19.64
C ASP A 277 -18.14 -17.06 18.93
N GLY A 278 -18.01 -17.03 17.60
CA GLY A 278 -18.34 -15.86 16.76
C GLY A 278 -17.37 -14.68 16.89
N GLN A 279 -16.20 -14.87 17.50
CA GLN A 279 -15.19 -13.84 17.75
C GLN A 279 -13.90 -14.11 16.97
N VAL A 280 -13.36 -13.08 16.32
CA VAL A 280 -12.07 -13.10 15.62
C VAL A 280 -11.01 -12.44 16.48
N THR A 281 -9.91 -13.15 16.76
CA THR A 281 -8.73 -12.62 17.43
C THR A 281 -7.57 -12.45 16.45
N PHE A 282 -6.96 -11.27 16.46
CA PHE A 282 -5.80 -10.97 15.64
C PHE A 282 -4.75 -10.12 16.35
N ARG A 283 -3.48 -10.34 15.98
CA ARG A 283 -2.32 -9.67 16.58
C ARG A 283 -2.00 -8.33 15.93
N TYR A 284 -1.56 -7.37 16.72
CA TYR A 284 -1.04 -6.07 16.26
C TYR A 284 0.17 -5.64 17.09
N LYS A 285 0.95 -4.67 16.61
CA LYS A 285 2.05 -4.06 17.37
C LYS A 285 1.58 -2.78 18.04
N ASP A 286 1.75 -2.71 19.35
CA ASP A 286 1.46 -1.53 20.14
C ASP A 286 2.57 -0.50 20.02
N ARG A 287 2.33 0.52 19.18
CA ARG A 287 3.30 1.57 18.89
C ARG A 287 3.61 2.45 20.10
N ALA A 288 2.67 2.58 21.04
CA ALA A 288 2.86 3.38 22.25
C ALA A 288 3.75 2.65 23.27
N ASN A 289 3.77 1.31 23.22
CA ASN A 289 4.52 0.46 24.14
C ASN A 289 5.67 -0.28 23.43
N GLY A 290 6.46 0.44 22.63
CA GLY A 290 7.70 -0.09 22.04
C GLY A 290 7.49 -1.25 21.06
N ASP A 291 6.42 -1.21 20.26
CA ASP A 291 6.07 -2.24 19.26
C ASP A 291 5.75 -3.62 19.83
N ARG A 292 5.47 -3.73 21.14
CA ARG A 292 5.11 -5.00 21.79
C ARG A 292 3.90 -5.65 21.10
N PRO A 293 3.93 -6.97 20.83
CA PRO A 293 2.77 -7.68 20.30
C PRO A 293 1.60 -7.63 21.28
N ARG A 294 0.41 -7.31 20.76
CA ARG A 294 -0.87 -7.31 21.46
C ARG A 294 -1.93 -8.00 20.61
N HIS A 295 -3.03 -8.39 21.24
CA HIS A 295 -4.14 -9.09 20.60
C HIS A 295 -5.39 -8.20 20.67
N LEU A 296 -6.21 -8.24 19.62
CA LEU A 296 -7.53 -7.62 19.60
C LEU A 296 -8.55 -8.68 19.17
N THR A 297 -9.62 -8.79 19.95
CA THR A 297 -10.74 -9.69 19.71
C THR A 297 -11.99 -8.86 19.39
N LEU A 298 -12.70 -9.21 18.33
CA LEU A 298 -13.92 -8.54 17.88
C LEU A 298 -14.96 -9.56 17.43
N PRO A 299 -16.27 -9.25 17.53
CA PRO A 299 -17.29 -10.04 16.86
C PRO A 299 -16.96 -10.17 15.37
N ALA A 300 -17.19 -11.35 14.78
CA ALA A 300 -16.79 -11.63 13.41
C ALA A 300 -17.43 -10.64 12.41
N ALA A 301 -18.71 -10.30 12.59
CA ALA A 301 -19.37 -9.25 11.81
C ALA A 301 -18.65 -7.90 11.91
N ASP A 302 -18.23 -7.47 13.11
CA ASP A 302 -17.54 -6.18 13.29
C ASP A 302 -16.14 -6.19 12.70
N PHE A 303 -15.43 -7.31 12.83
CA PHE A 303 -14.15 -7.52 12.16
C PHE A 303 -14.31 -7.38 10.63
N LEU A 304 -15.32 -8.04 10.05
CA LEU A 304 -15.59 -7.97 8.61
C LEU A 304 -16.06 -6.56 8.18
N ARG A 305 -16.91 -5.87 8.95
CA ARG A 305 -17.30 -4.46 8.70
C ARG A 305 -16.09 -3.54 8.71
N ARG A 306 -15.14 -3.72 9.65
CA ARG A 306 -13.88 -2.96 9.65
C ARG A 306 -13.06 -3.26 8.42
N TYR A 307 -12.89 -4.53 8.08
CA TYR A 307 -12.16 -4.94 6.89
C TYR A 307 -12.74 -4.32 5.60
N LEU A 308 -14.07 -4.30 5.45
CA LEU A 308 -14.75 -3.83 4.24
C LEU A 308 -14.66 -2.32 4.01
N GLN A 309 -14.34 -1.53 5.04
CA GLN A 309 -14.00 -0.11 4.87
C GLN A 309 -12.72 0.10 4.03
N HIS A 310 -11.95 -0.96 3.79
CA HIS A 310 -10.71 -0.92 3.02
C HIS A 310 -10.84 -1.56 1.64
N VAL A 311 -12.04 -1.99 1.26
CA VAL A 311 -12.37 -2.30 -0.13
C VAL A 311 -12.37 -0.98 -0.90
N LEU A 312 -11.64 -0.95 -2.02
CA LEU A 312 -11.42 0.26 -2.80
C LEU A 312 -12.42 0.29 -3.95
N PRO A 313 -12.81 1.48 -4.43
CA PRO A 313 -13.69 1.59 -5.59
C PRO A 313 -13.14 0.83 -6.79
N SER A 314 -14.05 0.32 -7.64
CA SER A 314 -13.67 -0.33 -8.89
C SER A 314 -12.78 0.59 -9.74
N GLY A 315 -11.77 0.01 -10.40
CA GLY A 315 -10.79 0.75 -11.20
C GLY A 315 -9.85 1.68 -10.42
N PHE A 316 -9.99 1.82 -9.09
CA PHE A 316 -9.17 2.77 -8.34
C PHE A 316 -7.69 2.34 -8.26
N VAL A 317 -6.83 3.13 -8.90
CA VAL A 317 -5.38 2.95 -8.90
C VAL A 317 -4.78 3.44 -7.57
N ARG A 318 -4.41 2.49 -6.71
CA ARG A 318 -3.83 2.73 -5.36
C ARG A 318 -2.39 3.24 -5.37
N ILE A 319 -1.60 2.83 -6.37
CA ILE A 319 -0.19 3.17 -6.52
C ILE A 319 -0.06 4.11 -7.71
N ARG A 320 0.43 5.31 -7.50
CA ARG A 320 0.57 6.34 -8.54
C ARG A 320 1.98 6.89 -8.56
N TYR A 321 2.39 7.38 -9.73
CA TYR A 321 3.72 7.93 -9.94
C TYR A 321 3.61 9.39 -10.37
N TYR A 322 4.44 10.24 -9.79
CA TYR A 322 4.41 11.68 -9.98
C TYR A 322 5.83 12.23 -10.22
N GLY A 323 5.89 13.45 -10.75
CA GLY A 323 7.14 14.12 -11.09
C GLY A 323 7.94 13.29 -12.10
N GLY A 324 9.23 13.11 -11.85
CA GLY A 324 10.11 12.33 -12.70
C GLY A 324 9.66 10.90 -12.98
N LEU A 325 8.97 10.25 -12.03
CA LEU A 325 8.48 8.87 -12.19
C LEU A 325 7.14 8.77 -12.94
N SER A 326 6.51 9.89 -13.29
CA SER A 326 5.25 9.87 -14.04
C SER A 326 5.44 9.33 -15.46
N HIS A 327 4.47 8.55 -15.95
CA HIS A 327 4.44 8.17 -17.37
C HIS A 327 3.94 9.34 -18.24
N PRO A 328 4.50 9.56 -19.45
CA PRO A 328 5.51 8.76 -20.16
C PRO A 328 6.97 9.16 -19.87
N ARG A 329 7.21 10.13 -18.98
CA ARG A 329 8.54 10.74 -18.76
C ARG A 329 9.50 9.86 -17.96
N ARG A 330 8.98 8.90 -17.19
CA ARG A 330 9.73 7.99 -16.30
C ARG A 330 11.02 7.43 -16.90
N ARG A 331 10.95 6.88 -18.13
CA ARG A 331 12.13 6.27 -18.77
C ARG A 331 13.24 7.31 -18.97
N ARG A 332 12.92 8.43 -19.62
CA ARG A 332 13.87 9.53 -19.86
C ARG A 332 14.41 10.11 -18.57
N TRP A 333 13.56 10.29 -17.56
CA TRP A 333 13.98 10.84 -16.27
C TRP A 333 14.94 9.88 -15.53
N LEU A 334 14.68 8.57 -15.54
CA LEU A 334 15.57 7.57 -14.95
C LEU A 334 16.91 7.48 -15.70
N GLU A 335 16.89 7.50 -17.02
CA GLU A 335 18.10 7.51 -17.87
C GLU A 335 18.95 8.77 -17.58
N GLN A 336 18.32 9.95 -17.52
CA GLN A 336 19.00 11.19 -17.15
C GLN A 336 19.56 11.12 -15.73
N ALA A 337 18.76 10.70 -14.75
CA ALA A 337 19.19 10.59 -13.36
C ALA A 337 20.42 9.69 -13.20
N ARG A 338 20.46 8.54 -13.87
CA ARG A 338 21.61 7.62 -13.84
C ARG A 338 22.87 8.25 -14.42
N ARG A 339 22.76 8.88 -15.60
CA ARG A 339 23.89 9.58 -16.22
C ARG A 339 24.44 10.68 -15.32
N LEU A 340 23.56 11.47 -14.69
CA LEU A 340 23.98 12.55 -13.80
C LEU A 340 24.60 12.03 -12.50
N LEU A 341 24.13 10.90 -11.97
CA LEU A 341 24.75 10.22 -10.83
C LEU A 341 26.15 9.71 -11.17
N GLU A 342 26.33 9.08 -12.33
CA GLU A 342 27.64 8.63 -12.81
C GLU A 342 28.62 9.80 -13.00
N GLN A 343 28.15 10.91 -13.58
CA GLN A 343 28.94 12.15 -13.71
C GLN A 343 29.32 12.75 -12.36
N ALA A 344 28.49 12.57 -11.32
CA ALA A 344 28.79 12.95 -9.96
C ALA A 344 29.70 11.96 -9.22
N GLY A 345 30.23 10.94 -9.91
CA GLY A 345 31.12 9.92 -9.33
C GLY A 345 30.39 8.87 -8.48
N ILE A 346 29.07 8.78 -8.58
CA ILE A 346 28.26 7.81 -7.82
C ILE A 346 28.01 6.59 -8.72
N PRO A 347 28.58 5.41 -8.38
CA PRO A 347 28.47 4.23 -9.24
C PRO A 347 27.03 3.69 -9.29
N PRO A 348 26.64 3.00 -10.36
CA PRO A 348 25.35 2.34 -10.45
C PRO A 348 25.20 1.27 -9.36
N LEU A 349 23.96 0.97 -8.98
CA LEU A 349 23.69 -0.08 -8.00
C LEU A 349 24.21 -1.42 -8.53
N PRO A 350 24.81 -2.25 -7.67
CA PRO A 350 25.25 -3.57 -8.07
C PRO A 350 24.07 -4.33 -8.66
N GLN A 351 24.27 -4.91 -9.84
CA GLN A 351 23.27 -5.78 -10.41
C GLN A 351 23.05 -6.93 -9.43
N PRO A 352 21.79 -7.24 -9.11
CA PRO A 352 21.54 -8.33 -8.20
C PRO A 352 22.01 -9.61 -8.86
N ALA A 353 22.59 -10.52 -8.06
CA ALA A 353 22.91 -11.85 -8.55
C ALA A 353 21.66 -12.42 -9.26
N PRO A 354 21.82 -13.09 -10.42
CA PRO A 354 20.71 -13.80 -11.01
C PRO A 354 20.11 -14.67 -9.91
N THR A 355 18.81 -14.50 -9.65
CA THR A 355 18.07 -15.51 -8.89
C THR A 355 18.40 -16.84 -9.57
N PRO A 356 18.91 -17.86 -8.84
CA PRO A 356 19.11 -19.16 -9.45
C PRO A 356 17.81 -19.50 -10.15
N GLU A 357 17.91 -19.91 -11.41
CA GLU A 357 16.76 -20.34 -12.19
C GLU A 357 15.99 -21.31 -11.30
N HIS A 358 14.85 -20.87 -10.78
CA HIS A 358 13.86 -21.84 -10.38
C HIS A 358 13.53 -22.51 -11.69
N GLU A 359 14.05 -23.73 -11.88
CA GLU A 359 13.64 -24.65 -12.92
C GLU A 359 12.16 -24.41 -13.14
N THR A 360 11.86 -23.81 -14.28
CA THR A 360 10.49 -23.66 -14.73
C THR A 360 9.94 -25.07 -14.73
N TRP A 361 9.08 -25.39 -13.76
CA TRP A 361 8.29 -26.59 -13.81
C TRP A 361 7.60 -26.57 -15.17
N GLN A 362 7.97 -27.56 -15.99
CA GLN A 362 7.37 -27.85 -17.29
C GLN A 362 5.85 -27.93 -17.18
#